data_AF-A0A843DTH2-F1
#
_entry.id   AF-A0A843DTH2-F1
#
_cell.length_a   1.000
_cell.length_b   1.000
_cell.length_c   1.000
_cell.angle_alpha   90.00
_cell.angle_beta   90.00
_cell.angle_gamma   90.00
#
_symmetry.space_group_name_H-M   'P 1'
#
loop_
_entity.id
_entity.type
_entity.pdbx_description
1 polymer ?
#
loop_
_entity_poly.entity_id
_entity_poly.type
_entity_poly.pdbx_seq_one_letter_code
_entity_poly.pdbx_strand_id
1 'polypeptide(L)' 'MTYDPDVAITLWPEYFDANLTRAQGRRLPKELCVPNPDLDLIAKGAMILDLEFEIREDMSYPKFPREKHGCVKVE' A
#
# COMPACT_ATOMS: atom_id res chain seq x y z
N MET A 1 -7.15 10.62 16.79
CA MET A 1 -8.62 10.74 16.66
C MET A 1 -9.14 9.31 16.53
N THR A 2 -10.41 9.04 16.24
CA THR A 2 -10.82 7.65 15.97
C THR A 2 -10.73 7.46 14.47
N TYR A 3 -9.93 6.48 14.01
CA TYR A 3 -9.87 6.01 12.63
C TYR A 3 -11.28 6.00 11.99
N ASP A 4 -11.45 6.78 10.93
CA ASP A 4 -12.64 6.88 10.11
C ASP A 4 -12.44 6.08 8.81
N PRO A 5 -13.00 4.86 8.71
CA PRO A 5 -12.84 4.01 7.54
C PRO A 5 -13.38 4.62 6.25
N ASP A 6 -14.23 5.65 6.32
CA ASP A 6 -14.81 6.33 5.15
C ASP A 6 -13.86 7.39 4.57
N VAL A 7 -12.88 7.86 5.35
CA VAL A 7 -11.90 8.88 4.92
C VAL A 7 -10.51 8.26 4.65
N ALA A 8 -10.19 7.14 5.30
CA ALA A 8 -8.89 6.48 5.18
C ALA A 8 -8.50 6.12 3.73
N ILE A 9 -7.29 6.50 3.34
CA ILE A 9 -6.72 6.21 2.02
C ILE A 9 -6.08 4.82 2.04
N THR A 10 -6.47 3.95 1.10
CA THR A 10 -5.86 2.63 0.97
C THR A 10 -4.58 2.68 0.13
N LEU A 11 -3.45 2.35 0.74
CA LEU A 11 -2.16 2.14 0.10
C LEU A 11 -1.93 0.65 -0.14
N TRP A 12 -1.75 0.31 -1.41
CA TRP A 12 -1.42 -1.04 -1.86
C TRP A 12 0.07 -1.15 -2.15
N PRO A 13 0.76 -2.25 -1.77
CA PRO A 13 2.17 -2.45 -2.11
C PRO A 13 2.46 -2.27 -3.60
N GLU A 14 1.55 -2.73 -4.46
CA GLU A 14 1.67 -2.63 -5.93
C GLU A 14 1.84 -1.20 -6.44
N TYR A 15 1.44 -0.18 -5.67
CA TYR A 15 1.62 1.22 -6.06
C TYR A 15 3.09 1.63 -6.10
N PHE A 16 3.92 0.99 -5.26
CA PHE A 16 5.33 1.29 -5.01
C PHE A 16 6.27 0.25 -5.63
N ASP A 17 5.77 -0.78 -6.32
CA ASP A 17 6.59 -1.85 -6.85
C ASP A 17 7.26 -1.46 -8.18
N ALA A 18 8.59 -1.44 -8.17
CA ALA A 18 9.43 -1.15 -9.33
C ALA A 18 9.37 -2.26 -10.40
N ASN A 19 8.99 -3.48 -10.02
CA ASN A 19 8.87 -4.63 -10.90
C ASN A 19 7.56 -4.61 -11.71
N LEU A 20 6.54 -3.90 -11.23
CA LEU A 20 5.26 -3.77 -11.91
C LEU A 20 5.25 -2.63 -12.93
N THR A 21 4.53 -2.83 -14.02
CA THR A 21 4.16 -1.76 -14.95
C THR A 21 3.04 -0.87 -14.36
N ARG A 22 2.82 0.31 -14.96
CA ARG A 22 1.67 1.17 -14.58
C ARG A 22 0.33 0.46 -14.81
N ALA A 23 0.24 -0.34 -15.88
CA ALA A 23 -0.94 -1.16 -16.17
C ALA A 23 -1.19 -2.22 -15.10
N GLN A 24 -0.13 -2.76 -14.48
CA GLN A 24 -0.21 -3.76 -13.42
C GLN A 24 -0.47 -3.18 -12.02
N GLY A 25 -0.18 -1.91 -11.77
CA GLY A 25 -0.55 -1.28 -10.49
C GLY A 25 0.33 -0.13 -10.04
N ARG A 26 1.58 -0.08 -10.50
CA ARG A 26 2.54 0.97 -10.12
C ARG A 26 1.98 2.36 -10.39
N ARG A 27 1.97 3.21 -9.35
CA ARG A 27 1.45 4.58 -9.46
C ARG A 27 2.57 5.62 -9.61
N LEU A 28 3.75 5.32 -9.11
CA LEU A 28 4.91 6.22 -9.12
C LEU A 28 5.85 6.01 -10.33
N PRO A 29 6.75 6.97 -10.63
CA PRO A 29 7.91 6.75 -11.47
C PRO A 29 8.76 5.58 -10.95
N LYS A 30 9.37 4.82 -11.85
CA LYS A 30 10.13 3.60 -11.50
C LYS A 30 11.30 3.90 -10.54
N GLU A 31 11.94 5.04 -10.71
CA GLU A 31 13.09 5.48 -9.90
C GLU A 31 12.72 5.80 -8.44
N LEU A 32 11.44 6.06 -8.15
CA LEU A 32 10.93 6.29 -6.80
C LEU A 32 10.30 5.03 -6.18
N CYS A 33 10.32 3.92 -6.90
CA CYS A 33 9.75 2.64 -6.47
C CYS A 33 10.84 1.72 -5.93
N VAL A 34 10.42 0.73 -5.14
CA VAL A 34 11.29 -0.33 -4.60
C VAL A 34 10.87 -1.68 -5.17
N PRO A 35 11.77 -2.67 -5.31
CA PRO A 35 11.38 -4.00 -5.73
C PRO A 35 10.65 -4.73 -4.60
N ASN A 36 9.51 -5.36 -4.91
CA ASN A 36 8.74 -6.22 -4.00
C ASN A 36 8.44 -5.55 -2.63
N PRO A 37 7.76 -4.39 -2.60
CA PRO A 37 7.35 -3.76 -1.34
C PRO A 37 6.41 -4.68 -0.54
N ASP A 38 6.54 -4.63 0.79
CA ASP A 38 5.66 -5.34 1.72
C ASP A 38 4.89 -4.36 2.62
N LEU A 39 3.96 -4.90 3.42
CA LEU A 39 3.13 -4.10 4.32
C LEU A 39 3.96 -3.38 5.38
N ASP A 40 4.99 -4.03 5.90
CA ASP A 40 5.89 -3.49 6.92
C ASP A 40 6.62 -2.24 6.42
N LEU A 41 7.06 -2.23 5.16
CA LEU A 41 7.74 -1.09 4.58
C LEU A 41 6.82 0.13 4.48
N ILE A 42 5.57 -0.09 4.07
CA ILE A 42 4.57 0.97 3.95
C ILE A 42 4.16 1.49 5.34
N ALA A 43 3.92 0.58 6.29
CA ALA A 43 3.59 0.92 7.67
C ALA A 43 4.71 1.70 8.36
N LYS A 44 5.97 1.33 8.15
CA LYS A 44 7.14 2.10 8.61
C LYS A 44 7.15 3.51 8.01
N GLY A 45 6.84 3.65 6.73
CA GLY A 45 6.70 4.95 6.07
C GLY A 45 5.63 5.82 6.73
N ALA A 46 4.43 5.25 6.97
CA ALA A 46 3.34 5.94 7.67
C ALA A 46 3.74 6.34 9.11
N MET A 47 4.41 5.44 9.85
CA MET A 47 4.90 5.71 11.19
C MET A 47 5.93 6.84 11.24
N ILE A 48 6.87 6.89 10.29
CA ILE A 48 7.89 7.96 10.20
C ILE A 48 7.22 9.32 9.92
N LEU A 49 6.12 9.32 9.18
CA LEU A 49 5.33 10.51 8.85
C LEU A 49 4.30 10.87 9.94
N ASP A 50 4.23 10.12 11.04
CA ASP A 50 3.28 10.30 12.14
C ASP A 50 1.80 10.26 11.68
N LEU A 51 1.51 9.39 10.70
CA LEU A 51 0.15 9.14 10.22
C LEU A 51 -0.55 8.05 11.05
N GLU A 52 -1.86 8.17 11.22
CA GLU A 52 -2.66 7.08 11.78
C GLU A 52 -2.86 6.02 10.69
N PHE A 53 -2.65 4.74 11.01
CA PHE A 53 -2.78 3.67 10.01
C PHE A 53 -3.29 2.33 10.57
N GLU A 54 -3.92 1.55 9.68
CA GLU A 54 -4.39 0.19 9.93
C GLU A 54 -3.80 -0.76 8.86
N ILE A 55 -3.22 -1.87 9.28
CA ILE A 55 -2.75 -2.93 8.38
C ILE A 55 -3.84 -3.98 8.20
N ARG A 56 -4.15 -4.34 6.95
CA ARG A 56 -5.08 -5.41 6.60
C ARG A 56 -4.42 -6.45 5.71
N GLU A 57 -4.01 -7.57 6.30
CA GLU A 57 -3.26 -8.63 5.62
C GLU A 57 -4.12 -9.51 4.69
N ASP A 58 -5.43 -9.54 4.90
CA ASP A 58 -6.36 -10.45 4.23
C ASP A 58 -6.92 -9.90 2.90
N MET A 59 -6.57 -8.68 2.56
CA MET A 59 -7.05 -7.95 1.39
C MET A 59 -6.29 -8.34 0.11
N SER A 60 -7.02 -8.42 -1.00
CA SER A 60 -6.42 -8.66 -2.33
C SER A 60 -6.41 -7.39 -3.17
N TYR A 61 -5.29 -7.12 -3.85
CA TYR A 61 -5.22 -6.02 -4.79
C TYR A 61 -6.18 -6.26 -5.97
N PRO A 62 -7.00 -5.27 -6.39
CA PRO A 62 -8.03 -5.51 -7.40
C PRO A 62 -7.53 -6.08 -8.75
N LYS A 63 -6.27 -5.81 -9.14
CA LYS A 63 -5.69 -6.37 -10.37
C LYS A 63 -5.08 -7.77 -10.16
N PHE A 64 -4.89 -8.19 -8.92
CA PHE A 64 -4.38 -9.51 -8.52
C PHE A 64 -5.33 -10.15 -7.48
N PRO A 65 -6.60 -10.42 -7.82
CA PRO A 65 -7.63 -10.79 -6.84
C PRO A 65 -7.39 -12.11 -6.10
N ARG A 66 -6.53 -12.98 -6.65
CA ARG A 66 -6.19 -14.28 -6.05
C ARG A 66 -5.07 -14.19 -5.02
N GLU A 67 -4.32 -13.09 -5.02
CA GLU A 67 -3.15 -12.89 -4.17
C GLU A 67 -3.53 -12.01 -2.98
N LYS A 68 -3.24 -12.49 -1.77
CA LYS A 68 -3.51 -11.76 -0.52
C LYS A 68 -2.25 -11.05 -0.06
N HIS A 69 -1.95 -9.93 -0.72
CA HIS A 69 -0.81 -9.09 -0.35
C HIS A 69 -1.12 -8.10 0.77
N GLY A 70 -2.41 -7.94 1.09
CA GLY A 70 -2.89 -6.98 2.05
C GLY A 70 -2.81 -5.53 1.58
N CYS A 71 -3.19 -4.61 2.46
CA CYS A 71 -3.02 -3.18 2.26
C CYS A 71 -2.76 -2.46 3.59
N VAL A 72 -2.27 -1.23 3.50
CA VAL A 72 -2.17 -0.31 4.63
C VAL A 72 -3.15 0.83 4.38
N LYS A 73 -4.07 1.08 5.30
CA LYS A 73 -4.96 2.23 5.26
C LYS A 73 -4.36 3.34 6.13
N VAL A 74 -4.32 4.56 5.61
CA VAL A 74 -3.70 5.72 6.29
C VAL A 74 -4.67 6.90 6.35
N GLU A 75 -4.56 7.69 7.41
CA GLU A 75 -5.21 9.00 7.61
C GLU A 75 -4.19 10.11 7.82
#